data_AF-A0A6V7L7Z6-F1
#
_entry.id   AF-A0A6V7L7Z6-F1
#
_cell.length_a   1.000
_cell.length_b   1.000
_cell.length_c   1.000
_cell.angle_alpha   90.00
_cell.angle_beta   90.00
_cell.angle_gamma   90.00
#
_symmetry.space_group_name_H-M   'P 1'
#
loop_
_entity.id
_entity.type
_entity.pdbx_description
1 polymer ?
#
loop_
_entity_poly.entity_id
_entity_poly.type
_entity_poly.pdbx_seq_one_letter_code
_entity_poly.pdbx_strand_id
1 'polypeptide(L)'
;ELSVGSEDDLVVVPNVPMLSATSQSRHAARFLRLAMASIMDILKIKPFVEVSIGQLLWGYEDPLLKLAKDVVPKEQKLPYDQFGLLYGKNGTHPDVYTIFTGVNDITKYGMVSRFNGKESIGHWTTEECDSFGGSDGSIFPPHITKNTVLKVFDKDLCRTLPLVFK
;
A
#
# COMPACT_ATOMS: atom_id res chain seq x y z
N GLU A 1 22.12 -15.88 4.44
CA GLU A 1 23.01 -16.20 3.29
C GLU A 1 22.88 -15.26 2.09
N LEU A 2 21.67 -14.91 1.59
CA LEU A 2 21.53 -13.99 0.43
C LEU A 2 21.34 -12.50 0.80
N SER A 3 21.20 -12.19 2.08
CA SER A 3 21.03 -10.83 2.61
C SER A 3 22.34 -10.30 3.20
N VAL A 4 22.55 -8.99 3.14
CA VAL A 4 23.71 -8.31 3.74
C VAL A 4 23.73 -8.40 5.28
N GLY A 5 22.57 -8.59 5.90
CA GLY A 5 22.39 -8.52 7.35
C GLY A 5 21.15 -9.29 7.84
N SER A 6 20.92 -9.17 9.15
CA SER A 6 19.81 -9.82 9.88
C SER A 6 18.55 -8.95 9.87
N GLU A 7 17.38 -9.56 10.13
CA GLU A 7 16.17 -8.80 10.45
C GLU A 7 16.27 -8.07 11.80
N ASP A 8 17.20 -8.47 12.66
CA ASP A 8 17.46 -7.81 13.95
C ASP A 8 18.33 -6.55 13.82
N ASP A 9 18.90 -6.28 12.64
CA ASP A 9 19.73 -5.11 12.41
C ASP A 9 18.90 -3.83 12.59
N LEU A 10 19.47 -2.83 13.26
CA LEU A 10 18.78 -1.59 13.61
C LEU A 10 18.94 -0.53 12.52
N VAL A 11 17.86 0.18 12.24
CA VAL A 11 17.82 1.33 11.34
C VAL A 11 17.07 2.48 11.96
N VAL A 12 17.52 3.70 11.64
CA VAL A 12 16.84 4.94 12.02
C VAL A 12 16.05 5.44 10.81
N VAL A 13 14.72 5.47 10.94
CA VAL A 13 13.78 5.81 9.86
C VAL A 13 12.79 6.87 10.29
N PRO A 14 12.17 7.61 9.35
CA PRO A 14 11.08 8.51 9.69
C PRO A 14 9.94 7.77 10.40
N ASN A 15 9.38 8.39 11.44
CA ASN A 15 8.22 7.85 12.14
C ASN A 15 6.97 7.99 11.25
N VAL A 16 6.71 6.96 10.45
CA VAL A 16 5.57 6.94 9.51
C VAL A 16 4.22 7.09 10.22
N PRO A 17 3.91 6.37 11.32
CA PRO A 17 2.68 6.60 12.09
C PRO A 17 2.46 8.07 12.50
N MET A 18 3.50 8.73 13.04
CA MET A 18 3.45 10.15 13.40
C MET A 18 3.20 11.04 12.18
N LEU A 19 3.92 10.80 11.08
CA LEU A 19 3.77 11.56 9.84
C LEU A 19 2.37 11.39 9.24
N SER A 20 1.83 10.18 9.24
CA SER A 20 0.47 9.88 8.77
C SER A 20 -0.60 10.54 9.64
N ALA A 21 -0.47 10.50 10.96
CA ALA A 21 -1.38 11.20 11.88
C ALA A 21 -1.33 12.73 11.67
N THR A 22 -0.13 13.28 11.49
CA THR A 22 0.07 14.70 11.22
C THR A 22 -0.52 15.13 9.88
N SER A 23 -0.31 14.33 8.83
CA SER A 23 -0.87 14.59 7.50
C SER A 23 -2.40 14.58 7.51
N GLN A 24 -3.03 13.58 8.15
CA GLN A 24 -4.49 13.47 8.22
C GLN A 24 -5.12 14.60 9.04
N SER A 25 -4.47 15.04 10.12
CA SER A 25 -4.98 16.12 10.97
C SER A 25 -4.74 17.53 10.42
N ARG A 26 -4.05 17.69 9.27
CA ARG A 26 -3.64 19.01 8.76
C ARG A 26 -4.80 19.99 8.56
N HIS A 27 -5.97 19.47 8.19
CA HIS A 27 -7.20 20.23 7.97
C HIS A 27 -8.21 20.16 9.12
N ALA A 28 -7.86 19.48 10.22
CA ALA A 28 -8.71 19.43 11.39
C ALA A 28 -8.80 20.80 12.07
N ALA A 29 -9.84 20.99 12.87
CA ALA A 29 -10.03 22.20 13.66
C ALA A 29 -8.78 22.49 14.52
N ARG A 30 -8.46 23.78 14.71
CA ARG A 30 -7.23 24.22 15.41
C ARG A 30 -7.07 23.60 16.79
N PHE A 31 -8.17 23.42 17.54
CA PHE A 31 -8.13 22.80 18.86
C PHE A 31 -7.70 21.32 18.80
N LEU A 32 -8.16 20.55 17.80
CA LEU A 32 -7.74 19.16 17.60
C LEU A 32 -6.27 19.06 17.23
N ARG A 33 -5.79 19.97 16.38
CA ARG A 33 -4.37 20.05 16.01
C ARG A 33 -3.48 20.34 17.21
N LEU A 34 -3.89 21.26 18.08
CA LEU A 34 -3.17 21.58 19.32
C LEU A 34 -3.19 20.40 20.29
N ALA A 35 -4.34 19.76 20.49
CA ALA A 35 -4.45 18.57 21.33
C ALA A 35 -3.53 17.45 20.85
N MET A 36 -3.48 17.19 19.54
CA MET A 36 -2.58 16.18 18.97
C MET A 36 -1.11 16.54 19.17
N ALA A 37 -0.73 17.81 19.01
CA ALA A 37 0.63 18.28 19.29
C ALA A 37 1.01 18.07 20.77
N SER A 38 0.11 18.38 21.70
CA SER A 38 0.32 18.14 23.13
C SER A 38 0.46 16.64 23.44
N ILE A 39 -0.35 15.79 22.83
CA ILE A 39 -0.25 14.33 23.00
C ILE A 39 1.10 13.81 22.50
N MET A 40 1.55 14.26 21.32
CA MET A 40 2.85 13.86 20.76
C MET A 40 4.01 14.26 21.69
N ASP A 41 3.94 15.45 22.30
CA ASP A 41 4.94 15.92 23.26
C ASP A 41 4.93 15.10 24.57
N ILE A 42 3.73 14.84 25.13
CA ILE A 42 3.54 14.02 26.35
C ILE A 42 4.07 12.60 26.14
N LEU A 43 3.74 11.98 25.00
CA LEU A 43 4.20 10.65 24.63
C LEU A 43 5.66 10.63 24.15
N LYS A 44 6.32 11.79 24.09
CA LYS A 44 7.71 11.95 23.62
C LYS A 44 7.94 11.34 22.24
N ILE A 45 6.97 11.49 21.34
CA ILE A 45 7.04 10.97 19.98
C ILE A 45 8.12 11.73 19.23
N LYS A 46 9.05 10.98 18.62
CA LYS A 46 10.14 11.53 17.82
C LYS A 46 9.83 11.43 16.32
N PRO A 47 10.30 12.38 15.51
CA PRO A 47 10.13 12.34 14.05
C PRO A 47 10.92 11.21 13.38
N PHE A 48 11.94 10.67 14.05
CA PHE A 48 12.69 9.49 13.64
C PHE A 48 12.67 8.47 14.77
N VAL A 49 12.54 7.20 14.40
CA VAL A 49 12.53 6.06 15.31
C VAL A 49 13.65 5.09 14.93
N GLU A 50 14.25 4.48 15.94
CA GLU A 50 15.18 3.36 15.77
C GLU A 50 14.39 2.07 15.96
N VAL A 51 14.38 1.23 14.93
CA VAL A 51 13.64 -0.05 14.89
C VAL A 51 14.50 -1.10 14.20
N SER A 52 14.23 -2.39 14.45
CA SER A 52 14.85 -3.45 13.67
C SER A 52 14.27 -3.52 12.25
N ILE A 53 15.00 -4.09 11.30
CA ILE A 53 14.49 -4.35 9.94
C ILE A 53 13.21 -5.18 9.98
N GLY A 54 13.17 -6.23 10.81
CA GLY A 54 11.99 -7.08 10.99
C GLY A 54 10.80 -6.29 11.53
N GLN A 55 11.01 -5.39 12.49
CA GLN A 55 9.97 -4.49 12.98
C GLN A 55 9.44 -3.57 11.88
N LEU A 56 10.33 -2.93 11.12
CA LEU A 56 9.96 -2.01 10.03
C LEU A 56 9.15 -2.71 8.94
N LEU A 57 9.52 -3.93 8.56
CA LEU A 57 8.84 -4.68 7.50
C LEU A 57 7.55 -5.32 8.02
N TRP A 58 7.62 -6.04 9.14
CA TRP A 58 6.58 -6.98 9.56
C TRP A 58 5.66 -6.45 10.63
N GLY A 59 6.04 -5.42 11.38
CA GLY A 59 5.19 -4.83 12.41
C GLY A 59 5.93 -4.40 13.67
N TYR A 60 5.62 -3.21 14.18
CA TYR A 60 5.88 -2.80 15.56
C TYR A 60 4.71 -2.02 16.14
N GLU A 61 4.60 -2.03 17.47
CA GLU A 61 3.62 -1.22 18.18
C GLU A 61 4.08 0.24 18.28
N ASP A 62 3.29 1.16 17.73
CA ASP A 62 3.50 2.59 17.89
C ASP A 62 2.55 3.16 18.98
N PRO A 63 3.02 4.04 19.88
CA PRO A 63 2.18 4.62 20.93
C PRO A 63 0.96 5.39 20.40
N LEU A 64 1.04 6.02 19.23
CA LEU A 64 -0.09 6.72 18.61
C LEU A 64 -1.13 5.74 18.07
N LEU A 65 -0.70 4.61 17.51
CA LEU A 65 -1.63 3.56 17.08
C LEU A 65 -2.35 2.94 18.27
N LYS A 66 -1.64 2.70 19.37
CA LYS A 66 -2.24 2.19 20.61
C LYS A 66 -3.31 3.16 21.13
N LEU A 67 -2.97 4.45 21.22
CA LEU A 67 -3.93 5.48 21.64
C LEU A 67 -5.13 5.57 20.69
N ALA A 68 -4.91 5.51 19.38
CA ALA A 68 -5.97 5.58 18.38
C ALA A 68 -7.03 4.47 18.59
N LYS A 69 -6.64 3.26 18.99
CA LYS A 69 -7.58 2.17 19.27
C LYS A 69 -8.56 2.48 20.40
N ASP A 70 -8.08 3.22 21.40
CA ASP A 70 -8.82 3.54 22.61
C ASP A 70 -9.74 4.75 22.42
N VAL A 71 -9.33 5.72 21.58
CA VAL A 71 -10.03 7.00 21.43
C VAL A 71 -10.87 7.13 20.16
N VAL A 72 -10.55 6.39 19.09
CA VAL A 72 -11.23 6.54 17.80
C VAL A 72 -12.54 5.74 17.78
N PRO A 73 -13.67 6.34 17.32
CA PRO A 73 -14.95 5.65 17.18
C PRO A 73 -14.84 4.38 16.33
N LYS A 74 -15.71 3.39 16.59
CA LYS A 74 -15.66 2.07 15.92
C LYS A 74 -15.68 2.18 14.40
N GLU A 75 -16.38 3.16 13.85
CA GLU A 75 -16.55 3.41 12.42
C GLU A 75 -15.28 3.94 11.75
N GLN A 76 -14.34 4.47 12.53
CA GLN A 76 -13.07 5.04 12.06
C GLN A 76 -11.86 4.27 12.59
N LYS A 77 -12.07 3.14 13.28
CA LYS A 77 -10.97 2.33 13.80
C LYS A 77 -10.10 1.85 12.65
N LEU A 78 -8.79 1.99 12.86
CA LEU A 78 -7.80 1.47 11.94
C LEU A 78 -7.92 -0.06 11.91
N PRO A 79 -7.90 -0.69 10.73
CA PRO A 79 -8.03 -2.13 10.60
C PRO A 79 -6.75 -2.90 10.98
N TYR A 80 -5.75 -2.23 11.55
CA TYR A 80 -4.44 -2.77 11.87
C TYR A 80 -3.99 -2.38 13.27
N ASP A 81 -3.25 -3.30 13.90
CA ASP A 81 -2.83 -3.18 15.30
C ASP A 81 -1.43 -2.64 15.49
N GLN A 82 -0.60 -2.77 14.47
CA GLN A 82 0.81 -2.41 14.42
C GLN A 82 1.09 -1.69 13.10
N PHE A 83 2.23 -1.03 13.03
CA PHE A 83 2.75 -0.48 11.79
C PHE A 83 3.87 -1.34 11.25
N GLY A 84 3.82 -1.67 9.97
CA GLY A 84 4.93 -2.27 9.20
C GLY A 84 4.67 -2.06 7.71
N LEU A 85 5.72 -1.91 6.91
CA LEU A 85 5.60 -1.65 5.48
C LEU A 85 4.90 -2.80 4.72
N LEU A 86 5.12 -4.03 5.20
CA LEU A 86 4.53 -5.26 4.67
C LEU A 86 3.68 -5.96 5.74
N TYR A 87 3.16 -5.20 6.72
CA TYR A 87 2.32 -5.74 7.79
C TYR A 87 1.13 -6.51 7.21
N GLY A 88 0.95 -7.76 7.66
CA GLY A 88 -0.14 -8.62 7.20
C GLY A 88 -0.01 -9.15 5.77
N LYS A 89 1.13 -8.91 5.08
CA LYS A 89 1.38 -9.42 3.72
C LYS A 89 2.10 -10.77 3.67
N ASN A 90 2.49 -11.32 4.81
CA ASN A 90 3.12 -12.63 4.86
C ASN A 90 2.06 -13.74 4.72
N GLY A 91 2.06 -14.46 3.59
CA GLY A 91 1.13 -15.54 3.29
C GLY A 91 0.18 -15.25 2.11
N THR A 92 -0.85 -16.09 1.95
CA THR A 92 -1.85 -15.91 0.89
C THR A 92 -2.79 -14.77 1.25
N HIS A 93 -2.77 -13.71 0.43
CA HIS A 93 -3.67 -12.57 0.60
C HIS A 93 -5.08 -12.92 0.11
N PRO A 94 -6.16 -12.41 0.75
CA PRO A 94 -7.55 -12.65 0.32
C PRO A 94 -7.94 -11.98 -1.00
N ASP A 95 -6.98 -11.42 -1.75
CA ASP A 95 -7.25 -10.70 -2.99
C ASP A 95 -7.69 -11.66 -4.10
N VAL A 96 -8.72 -11.25 -4.84
CA VAL A 96 -9.29 -12.02 -5.94
C VAL A 96 -9.08 -11.26 -7.25
N TYR A 97 -8.29 -11.87 -8.14
CA TYR A 97 -8.12 -11.41 -9.51
C TYR A 97 -9.05 -12.18 -10.44
N THR A 98 -9.83 -11.44 -11.24
CA THR A 98 -10.54 -12.02 -12.39
C THR A 98 -9.78 -11.64 -13.65
N ILE A 99 -9.22 -12.64 -14.34
CA ILE A 99 -8.40 -12.45 -15.53
C ILE A 99 -9.06 -13.07 -16.77
N PHE A 100 -8.77 -12.50 -17.93
CA PHE A 100 -9.22 -13.06 -19.20
C PHE A 100 -8.37 -14.29 -19.57
N THR A 101 -9.05 -15.42 -19.81
CA THR A 101 -8.41 -16.70 -20.18
C THR A 101 -7.93 -16.75 -21.63
N GLY A 102 -8.28 -15.76 -22.46
CA GLY A 102 -7.93 -15.72 -23.88
C GLY A 102 -8.78 -16.60 -24.80
N VAL A 103 -9.74 -17.39 -24.27
CA VAL A 103 -10.57 -18.33 -25.06
C VAL A 103 -11.38 -17.63 -26.14
N ASN A 104 -12.00 -16.49 -25.82
CA ASN A 104 -12.81 -15.72 -26.78
C ASN A 104 -11.96 -14.75 -27.61
N ASP A 105 -10.86 -14.26 -27.04
CA ASP A 105 -9.99 -13.26 -27.63
C ASP A 105 -8.58 -13.40 -27.03
N ILE A 106 -7.67 -13.97 -27.81
CA ILE A 106 -6.30 -14.24 -27.36
C ILE A 106 -5.52 -12.95 -27.06
N THR A 107 -5.92 -11.81 -27.64
CA THR A 107 -5.28 -10.51 -27.39
C THR A 107 -5.52 -9.98 -25.98
N LYS A 108 -6.50 -10.55 -25.26
CA LYS A 108 -6.80 -10.21 -23.86
C LYS A 108 -6.21 -11.20 -22.86
N TYR A 109 -5.50 -12.24 -23.32
CA TYR A 109 -4.97 -13.27 -22.43
C TYR A 109 -4.15 -12.68 -21.27
N GLY A 110 -4.52 -13.06 -20.04
CA GLY A 110 -3.84 -12.60 -18.82
C GLY A 110 -4.15 -11.17 -18.38
N MET A 111 -4.99 -10.44 -19.13
CA MET A 111 -5.41 -9.09 -18.74
C MET A 111 -6.39 -9.15 -17.56
N VAL A 112 -6.23 -8.26 -16.60
CA VAL A 112 -7.08 -8.13 -15.42
C VAL A 112 -8.40 -7.46 -15.81
N SER A 113 -9.50 -8.18 -15.61
CA SER A 113 -10.86 -7.67 -15.83
C SER A 113 -11.45 -7.05 -14.57
N ARG A 114 -11.23 -7.68 -13.40
CA ARG A 114 -11.73 -7.20 -12.10
C ARG A 114 -10.72 -7.52 -11.02
N PHE A 115 -10.68 -6.65 -10.02
CA PHE A 115 -9.93 -6.86 -8.78
C PHE A 115 -10.88 -6.70 -7.59
N ASN A 116 -10.99 -7.73 -6.75
CA ASN A 116 -11.91 -7.78 -5.62
C ASN A 116 -13.36 -7.40 -6.01
N GLY A 117 -13.82 -7.90 -7.17
CA GLY A 117 -15.16 -7.66 -7.72
C GLY A 117 -15.37 -6.31 -8.41
N LYS A 118 -14.44 -5.36 -8.26
CA LYS A 118 -14.51 -4.02 -8.85
C LYS A 118 -14.04 -4.02 -10.30
N GLU A 119 -14.61 -3.13 -11.11
CA GLU A 119 -14.27 -2.93 -12.53
C GLU A 119 -13.29 -1.77 -12.75
N SER A 120 -13.09 -0.91 -11.75
CA SER A 120 -12.09 0.17 -11.73
C SER A 120 -11.38 0.26 -10.37
N ILE A 121 -10.27 1.00 -10.33
CA ILE A 121 -9.42 1.16 -9.14
C ILE A 121 -10.12 1.99 -8.05
N GLY A 122 -10.78 3.09 -8.43
CA GLY A 122 -11.54 3.99 -7.55
C GLY A 122 -10.70 5.07 -6.85
N HIS A 123 -9.48 5.34 -7.32
CA HIS A 123 -8.56 6.32 -6.71
C HIS A 123 -8.17 7.46 -7.65
N TRP A 124 -8.34 7.30 -8.95
CA TRP A 124 -7.93 8.27 -9.96
C TRP A 124 -9.13 9.02 -10.53
N THR A 125 -8.89 10.25 -10.98
CA THR A 125 -9.97 11.17 -11.42
C THR A 125 -10.45 10.89 -12.84
N THR A 126 -9.57 10.37 -13.71
CA THR A 126 -9.90 10.06 -15.10
C THR A 126 -10.10 8.55 -15.26
N GLU A 127 -11.06 8.19 -16.11
CA GLU A 127 -11.37 6.78 -16.40
C GLU A 127 -10.14 6.00 -16.90
N GLU A 128 -9.30 6.65 -17.72
CA GLU A 128 -8.05 6.05 -18.22
C GLU A 128 -7.11 5.66 -17.08
N CYS A 129 -6.87 6.56 -16.12
CA CYS A 129 -5.99 6.31 -14.98
C CYS A 129 -6.60 5.34 -13.97
N ASP A 130 -7.93 5.30 -13.88
CA ASP A 130 -8.66 4.44 -12.95
C ASP A 130 -8.92 3.03 -13.49
N SER A 131 -8.58 2.78 -14.75
CA SER A 131 -8.76 1.48 -15.40
C SER A 131 -7.67 0.47 -15.02
N PHE A 132 -8.04 -0.81 -14.87
CA PHE A 132 -7.06 -1.91 -14.72
C PHE A 132 -6.29 -2.12 -16.03
N GLY A 133 -6.98 -2.38 -17.15
CA GLY A 133 -6.45 -2.23 -18.51
C GLY A 133 -5.11 -2.93 -18.85
N GLY A 134 -4.66 -3.89 -18.05
CA GLY A 134 -3.33 -4.48 -18.10
C GLY A 134 -3.29 -5.87 -17.45
N SER A 135 -2.17 -6.58 -17.62
CA SER A 135 -1.91 -7.85 -16.92
C SER A 135 -1.43 -7.62 -15.50
N ASP A 136 -1.31 -8.67 -14.68
CA ASP A 136 -0.63 -8.60 -13.39
C ASP A 136 0.90 -8.65 -13.49
N GLY A 137 1.44 -8.68 -14.72
CA GLY A 137 2.87 -8.74 -15.00
C GLY A 137 3.46 -10.16 -15.02
N SER A 138 2.69 -11.19 -14.66
CA SER A 138 3.16 -12.58 -14.71
C SER A 138 3.09 -13.18 -16.12
N ILE A 139 2.07 -12.77 -16.88
CA ILE A 139 1.79 -13.24 -18.24
C ILE A 139 1.28 -12.09 -19.11
N PHE A 140 1.53 -12.18 -20.40
CA PHE A 140 1.08 -11.19 -21.39
C PHE A 140 0.44 -11.89 -22.59
N PRO A 141 -0.41 -11.20 -23.37
CA PRO A 141 -0.92 -11.71 -24.63
C PRO A 141 0.21 -12.12 -25.59
N PRO A 142 0.02 -13.17 -26.42
CA PRO A 142 1.03 -13.60 -27.39
C PRO A 142 1.20 -12.60 -28.54
N HIS A 143 2.20 -12.85 -29.40
CA HIS A 143 2.53 -12.02 -30.57
C HIS A 143 2.99 -10.58 -30.24
N ILE A 144 3.70 -10.42 -29.11
CA ILE A 144 4.29 -9.14 -28.71
C ILE A 144 5.35 -8.72 -29.73
N THR A 145 5.29 -7.46 -30.16
CA THR A 145 6.27 -6.85 -31.06
C THR A 145 7.02 -5.73 -30.34
N LYS A 146 8.11 -5.22 -30.95
CA LYS A 146 8.84 -4.06 -30.41
C LYS A 146 8.00 -2.78 -30.32
N ASN A 147 6.89 -2.71 -31.07
CA ASN A 147 5.99 -1.57 -31.06
C ASN A 147 4.84 -1.75 -30.04
N THR A 148 4.73 -2.91 -29.41
CA THR A 148 3.68 -3.21 -28.43
C THR A 148 4.03 -2.59 -27.09
N VAL A 149 3.13 -1.75 -26.56
CA VAL A 149 3.21 -1.26 -25.17
C VAL A 149 2.51 -2.25 -24.27
N LEU A 150 3.25 -2.89 -23.38
CA LEU A 150 2.65 -3.80 -22.38
C LEU A 150 2.13 -2.98 -21.20
N LYS A 151 1.00 -3.38 -20.65
CA LYS A 151 0.41 -2.73 -19.47
C LYS A 151 0.43 -3.70 -18.30
N VAL A 152 0.91 -3.23 -17.15
CA VAL A 152 0.96 -3.99 -15.90
C VAL A 152 0.16 -3.24 -14.84
N PHE A 153 -0.89 -3.86 -14.35
CA PHE A 153 -1.61 -3.42 -13.18
C PHE A 153 -0.88 -3.95 -11.93
N ASP A 154 -0.41 -3.02 -11.10
CA ASP A 154 0.21 -3.33 -9.82
C ASP A 154 -0.70 -2.83 -8.70
N LYS A 155 -1.22 -3.78 -7.90
CA LYS A 155 -2.13 -3.46 -6.80
C LYS A 155 -1.46 -2.67 -5.67
N ASP A 156 -0.15 -2.83 -5.48
CA ASP A 156 0.59 -2.16 -4.42
C ASP A 156 0.97 -0.73 -4.83
N LEU A 157 1.07 -0.47 -6.14
CA LEU A 157 1.19 0.89 -6.70
C LEU A 157 -0.16 1.55 -6.97
N CYS A 158 -1.27 0.83 -6.78
CA CYS A 158 -2.64 1.28 -7.03
C CYS A 158 -2.86 1.86 -8.44
N ARG A 159 -2.14 1.36 -9.46
CA ARG A 159 -2.23 1.90 -10.83
C ARG A 159 -1.71 0.93 -11.89
N THR A 160 -2.03 1.23 -13.13
CA THR A 160 -1.49 0.54 -14.30
C THR A 160 -0.32 1.31 -14.91
N LEU A 161 0.75 0.59 -15.23
CA LEU A 161 2.00 1.12 -15.75
C LEU A 161 2.27 0.61 -17.18
N PRO A 162 2.69 1.48 -18.11
CA PRO A 162 3.14 1.08 -19.44
C PRO A 162 4.61 0.64 -19.41
N LEU A 163 4.91 -0.48 -20.07
CA LEU A 163 6.26 -0.96 -20.36
C LEU A 163 6.49 -0.85 -21.87
N VAL A 164 7.59 -0.20 -22.24
CA VAL A 164 7.99 0.02 -23.63
C VAL A 164 9.25 -0.78 -23.95
N PHE A 165 9.35 -1.25 -25.20
CA PHE A 165 10.52 -1.99 -25.67
C PHE A 165 11.79 -1.14 -25.58
N LYS A 166 12.91 -1.76 -25.18
CA LYS A 166 14.24 -1.15 -25.12
C LYS A 166 15.25 -2.00 -25.88
#